data_AF-M1ECQ9-F1
#
_entry.id   AF-M1ECQ9-F1
#
_cell.length_a   1.000
_cell.length_b   1.000
_cell.length_c   1.000
_cell.angle_alpha   90.00
_cell.angle_beta   90.00
_cell.angle_gamma   90.00
#
_symmetry.space_group_name_H-M   'P 1'
#
loop_
_entity.id
_entity.type
_entity.pdbx_description
1 polymer ?
#
loop_
_entity_poly.entity_id
_entity_poly.type
_entity_poly.pdbx_seq_one_letter_code
_entity_poly.pdbx_strand_id
1 'polypeptide(L)'
;DRFSDGREPLPGGCRLICKPSALAQCLLSALRRSAALEPRPRSWLCGPHLQTLCHFVLPVGPGPELAREYLQLVDDGLVALDWVVGPCPRGRRVTNAGGHPAVLLVIPNAWGRLTRNVLGLCLLALERGYYPVIFHRRGHHGCPLVSPRLQPFGDPSDLKEAVTYIRFRHPAAPLFAVSEGSGSALLLSYLGECGSSS
;
A
#
# COMPACT_ATOMS: atom_id res chain seq x y z
N ASP A 1 41.94 3.04 7.16
CA ASP A 1 40.97 2.24 6.39
C ASP A 1 39.93 3.11 5.70
N ARG A 2 40.11 3.25 4.38
CA ARG A 2 39.25 4.06 3.52
C ARG A 2 37.98 3.28 3.18
N PHE A 3 36.85 3.69 3.73
CA PHE A 3 35.54 3.33 3.20
C PHE A 3 35.41 3.96 1.80
N SER A 4 35.66 3.17 0.75
CA SER A 4 35.39 3.59 -0.62
C SER A 4 33.89 3.86 -0.77
N ASP A 5 33.56 5.13 -0.95
CA ASP A 5 32.20 5.67 -1.09
C ASP A 5 31.67 5.32 -2.50
N GLY A 6 31.20 4.09 -2.70
CA GLY A 6 30.54 3.63 -3.94
C GLY A 6 29.13 4.20 -4.10
N ARG A 7 28.92 5.49 -3.81
CA ARG A 7 27.62 6.18 -3.81
C ARG A 7 27.41 6.93 -5.11
N GLU A 8 26.99 6.20 -6.13
CA GLU A 8 26.62 6.83 -7.39
C GLU A 8 25.23 7.47 -7.33
N PRO A 9 25.06 8.73 -7.80
CA PRO A 9 23.81 9.46 -7.71
C PRO A 9 22.72 8.88 -8.63
N LEU A 10 21.45 9.00 -8.20
CA LEU A 10 20.28 8.72 -9.04
C LEU A 10 19.88 9.99 -9.83
N PRO A 11 19.07 9.86 -10.89
CA PRO A 11 18.48 11.01 -11.58
C PRO A 11 17.80 11.98 -10.59
N GLY A 12 17.84 13.27 -10.90
CA GLY A 12 17.17 14.30 -10.08
C GLY A 12 17.85 14.64 -8.75
N GLY A 13 19.07 14.15 -8.50
CA GLY A 13 19.80 14.40 -7.25
C GLY A 13 19.35 13.52 -6.08
N CYS A 14 18.55 12.48 -6.35
CA CYS A 14 18.14 11.52 -5.33
C CYS A 14 19.29 10.58 -4.94
N ARG A 15 19.28 10.09 -3.69
CA ARG A 15 20.24 9.11 -3.19
C ARG A 15 19.53 7.96 -2.49
N LEU A 16 19.81 6.73 -2.90
CA LEU A 16 19.33 5.55 -2.18
C LEU A 16 20.23 5.30 -0.97
N ILE A 17 19.63 5.25 0.23
CA ILE A 17 20.34 4.91 1.47
C ILE A 17 19.94 3.50 1.85
N CYS A 18 20.83 2.53 1.63
CA CYS A 18 20.57 1.12 1.90
C CYS A 18 21.87 0.38 2.21
N LYS A 19 21.79 -0.76 2.90
CA LYS A 19 22.92 -1.69 3.00
C LYS A 19 23.22 -2.31 1.62
N PRO A 20 24.49 -2.53 1.26
CA PRO A 20 24.84 -3.18 0.00
C PRO A 20 24.26 -4.59 -0.02
N SER A 21 23.41 -4.87 -1.01
CA SER A 21 22.71 -6.13 -1.21
C SER A 21 22.36 -6.31 -2.69
N ALA A 22 22.10 -7.55 -3.12
CA ALA A 22 21.67 -7.82 -4.49
C ALA A 22 20.36 -7.06 -4.83
N LEU A 23 19.44 -6.97 -3.87
CA LEU A 23 18.21 -6.19 -3.98
C LEU A 23 18.51 -4.69 -4.13
N ALA A 24 19.43 -4.13 -3.33
CA ALA A 24 19.84 -2.75 -3.47
C ALA A 24 20.41 -2.43 -4.86
N GLN A 25 21.25 -3.31 -5.41
CA GLN A 25 21.81 -3.15 -6.75
C GLN A 25 20.75 -3.25 -7.86
N CYS A 26 19.80 -4.18 -7.71
CA CYS A 26 18.67 -4.31 -8.61
C CYS A 26 17.79 -3.05 -8.57
N LEU A 27 17.46 -2.55 -7.38
CA LEU A 27 16.69 -1.32 -7.19
C LEU A 27 17.42 -0.11 -7.78
N LEU A 28 18.73 0.05 -7.54
CA LEU A 28 19.51 1.14 -8.15
C LEU A 28 19.43 1.09 -9.68
N SER A 29 19.58 -0.10 -10.27
CA SER A 29 19.50 -0.27 -11.72
C SER A 29 18.10 0.07 -12.27
N ALA A 30 17.04 -0.31 -11.56
CA ALA A 30 15.67 0.01 -11.94
C ALA A 30 15.35 1.51 -11.77
N LEU A 31 15.74 2.10 -10.64
CA LEU A 31 15.53 3.51 -10.33
C LEU A 31 16.26 4.44 -11.31
N ARG A 32 17.47 4.06 -11.75
CA ARG A 32 18.22 4.78 -12.78
C ARG A 32 17.48 4.90 -14.11
N ARG A 33 16.67 3.89 -14.45
CA ARG A 33 15.86 3.87 -15.68
C ARG A 33 14.49 4.53 -15.51
N SER A 34 14.17 4.98 -14.30
CA SER A 34 12.86 5.55 -14.00
C SER A 34 12.80 7.02 -14.35
N ALA A 35 11.96 7.35 -15.34
CA ALA A 35 11.62 8.74 -15.67
C ALA A 35 10.94 9.48 -14.50
N ALA A 36 10.45 8.77 -13.47
CA ALA A 36 9.86 9.40 -12.29
C ALA A 36 10.88 10.14 -11.41
N LEU A 37 12.17 9.79 -11.53
CA LEU A 37 13.27 10.47 -10.84
C LEU A 37 13.93 11.57 -11.69
N GLU A 38 13.51 11.74 -12.95
CA GLU A 38 14.04 12.83 -13.75
C GLU A 38 13.63 14.18 -13.15
N PRO A 39 14.54 15.17 -13.17
CA PRO A 39 14.26 16.50 -12.64
C PRO A 39 13.14 17.16 -13.45
N ARG A 40 11.91 17.13 -12.92
CA ARG A 40 10.79 17.87 -13.50
C ARG A 40 10.97 19.38 -13.29
N PRO A 41 10.55 20.22 -14.25
CA PRO A 41 10.54 21.67 -14.06
C PRO A 41 9.72 22.00 -12.81
N ARG A 42 10.34 22.76 -11.90
CA ARG A 42 9.74 23.14 -10.63
C ARG A 42 8.56 24.06 -10.88
N SER A 43 7.35 23.49 -10.96
CA SER A 43 6.12 24.26 -10.89
C SER A 43 6.02 24.96 -9.53
N TRP A 44 5.25 26.04 -9.44
CA TRP A 44 5.03 26.80 -8.21
C TRP A 44 4.44 25.94 -7.05
N LEU A 45 3.98 24.71 -7.36
CA LEU A 45 3.46 23.74 -6.40
C LEU A 45 4.50 22.73 -5.88
N CYS A 46 5.79 22.85 -6.24
CA CYS A 46 6.82 21.84 -5.98
C CYS A 46 7.44 21.84 -4.57
N GLY A 47 6.82 22.52 -3.59
CA GLY A 47 7.25 22.41 -2.19
C GLY A 47 6.74 21.08 -1.58
N PRO A 48 7.57 20.33 -0.82
CA PRO A 48 7.15 19.06 -0.21
C PRO A 48 5.93 19.23 0.71
N HIS A 49 5.84 20.36 1.41
CA HIS A 49 4.70 20.70 2.25
C HIS A 49 3.44 21.00 1.45
N LEU A 50 3.57 21.68 0.31
CA LEU A 50 2.42 22.03 -0.52
C LEU A 50 1.89 20.81 -1.28
N GLN A 51 2.78 19.93 -1.75
CA GLN A 51 2.39 18.62 -2.29
C GLN A 51 1.58 17.82 -1.25
N THR A 52 2.06 17.80 0.00
CA THR A 52 1.38 17.11 1.10
C THR A 52 0.02 17.75 1.39
N LEU A 53 -0.04 19.09 1.45
CA LEU A 53 -1.28 19.82 1.71
C LEU A 53 -2.31 19.63 0.58
N CYS A 54 -1.90 19.78 -0.67
CA CYS A 54 -2.74 19.55 -1.84
C CYS A 54 -3.30 18.13 -1.84
N HIS A 55 -2.50 17.14 -1.44
CA HIS A 55 -2.95 15.74 -1.32
C HIS A 55 -4.05 15.55 -0.27
N PHE A 56 -4.01 16.30 0.84
CA PHE A 56 -5.03 16.22 1.89
C PHE A 56 -6.27 17.07 1.60
N VAL A 57 -6.12 18.20 0.88
CA VAL A 57 -7.19 19.19 0.69
C VAL A 57 -7.98 18.96 -0.60
N LEU A 58 -7.34 18.50 -1.68
CA LEU A 58 -8.02 18.35 -2.96
C LEU A 58 -9.03 17.19 -2.93
N PRO A 59 -10.21 17.36 -3.56
CA PRO A 59 -11.20 16.31 -3.60
C PRO A 59 -10.65 15.10 -4.35
N VAL A 60 -10.99 13.94 -3.82
CA VAL A 60 -10.72 12.66 -4.48
C VAL A 60 -11.70 12.56 -5.66
N GLY A 61 -11.19 12.37 -6.88
CA GLY A 61 -12.03 12.16 -8.05
C GLY A 61 -12.92 10.90 -7.91
N PRO A 62 -13.81 10.61 -8.88
CA PRO A 62 -14.64 9.41 -8.85
C PRO A 62 -13.73 8.18 -8.68
N GLY A 63 -13.85 7.52 -7.53
CA GLY A 63 -13.02 6.38 -7.16
C GLY A 63 -13.41 5.13 -7.94
N PRO A 64 -12.56 4.09 -7.95
CA PRO A 64 -12.96 2.77 -8.41
C PRO A 64 -14.18 2.28 -7.61
N GLU A 65 -14.95 1.38 -8.19
CA GLU A 65 -16.00 0.67 -7.45
C GLU A 65 -15.34 -0.22 -6.39
N LEU A 66 -15.84 -0.12 -5.16
CA LEU A 66 -15.32 -0.82 -3.99
C LEU A 66 -16.37 -1.82 -3.52
N ALA A 67 -16.04 -3.11 -3.56
CA ALA A 67 -16.84 -4.15 -2.94
C ALA A 67 -16.40 -4.29 -1.48
N ARG A 68 -17.20 -3.70 -0.57
CA ARG A 68 -16.95 -3.77 0.86
C ARG A 68 -17.32 -5.13 1.43
N GLU A 69 -16.41 -5.68 2.21
CA GLU A 69 -16.59 -6.87 3.02
C GLU A 69 -16.28 -6.53 4.49
N TYR A 70 -17.14 -6.99 5.40
CA TYR A 70 -16.89 -6.85 6.83
C TYR A 70 -16.31 -8.13 7.38
N LEU A 71 -15.17 -8.03 8.06
CA LEU A 71 -14.53 -9.12 8.75
C LEU A 71 -14.81 -8.98 10.25
N GLN A 72 -15.49 -9.98 10.80
CA GLN A 72 -15.63 -10.14 12.25
C GLN A 72 -14.35 -10.74 12.82
N LEU A 73 -13.82 -10.06 13.83
CA LEU A 73 -12.61 -10.43 14.55
C LEU A 73 -12.96 -11.32 15.74
N VAL A 74 -11.96 -11.94 16.34
CA VAL A 74 -12.12 -12.87 17.48
C VAL A 74 -12.75 -12.18 18.71
N ASP A 75 -12.56 -10.88 18.88
CA ASP A 75 -13.14 -10.09 19.97
C ASP A 75 -14.51 -9.47 19.62
N ASP A 76 -15.20 -10.05 18.64
CA ASP A 76 -16.47 -9.58 18.07
C ASP A 76 -16.41 -8.16 17.48
N GLY A 77 -15.20 -7.62 17.30
CA GLY A 77 -14.96 -6.41 16.54
C GLY A 77 -15.24 -6.59 15.06
N LEU A 78 -15.45 -5.47 14.37
CA LEU A 78 -15.55 -5.44 12.91
C LEU A 78 -14.47 -4.56 12.31
N VAL A 79 -13.81 -5.07 11.28
CA VAL A 79 -12.98 -4.31 10.34
C VAL A 79 -13.57 -4.43 8.95
N ALA A 80 -13.28 -3.46 8.08
CA ALA A 80 -13.76 -3.49 6.70
C ALA A 80 -12.60 -3.73 5.73
N LEU A 81 -12.85 -4.56 4.74
CA LEU A 81 -11.98 -4.83 3.59
C LEU A 81 -12.70 -4.33 2.34
N ASP A 82 -12.17 -3.29 1.72
CA ASP A 82 -12.71 -2.76 0.47
C ASP A 82 -11.93 -3.36 -0.70
N TRP A 83 -12.53 -4.33 -1.38
CA TRP A 83 -11.97 -4.95 -2.58
C TRP A 83 -12.19 -4.03 -3.77
N VAL A 84 -11.12 -3.71 -4.49
CA VAL A 84 -11.21 -2.77 -5.61
C VAL A 84 -11.67 -3.50 -6.86
N VAL A 85 -12.91 -3.24 -7.27
CA VAL A 85 -13.56 -3.83 -8.45
C VAL A 85 -13.54 -2.76 -9.55
N GLY A 86 -12.47 -2.71 -10.34
CA GLY A 86 -12.38 -1.74 -11.44
C GLY A 86 -12.78 -2.36 -12.79
N PRO A 87 -13.21 -1.54 -13.77
CA PRO A 87 -13.26 -1.98 -15.15
C PRO A 87 -11.83 -2.31 -15.59
N CYS A 88 -11.51 -3.60 -15.65
CA CYS A 88 -10.27 -4.08 -16.24
C CYS A 88 -10.22 -3.52 -17.67
N PRO A 89 -9.21 -2.71 -18.06
CA PRO A 89 -9.16 -2.14 -19.40
C PRO A 89 -9.27 -3.27 -20.42
N ARG A 90 -10.37 -3.27 -21.16
CA ARG A 90 -10.67 -4.21 -22.23
C ARG A 90 -9.47 -4.24 -23.18
N GLY A 91 -8.68 -5.32 -23.12
CA GLY A 91 -7.52 -5.49 -24.00
C GLY A 91 -6.39 -6.31 -23.41
N ARG A 92 -6.27 -6.39 -22.09
CA ARG A 92 -5.35 -7.33 -21.43
C ARG A 92 -6.12 -8.18 -20.44
N ARG A 93 -6.90 -9.13 -20.96
CA ARG A 93 -7.00 -10.42 -20.27
C ARG A 93 -5.55 -10.86 -20.15
N VAL A 94 -4.93 -10.63 -18.99
CA VAL A 94 -3.75 -11.39 -18.63
C VAL A 94 -4.21 -12.82 -18.74
N THR A 95 -3.77 -13.46 -19.81
CA THR A 95 -3.85 -14.89 -20.03
C THR A 95 -2.96 -15.53 -18.97
N ASN A 96 -3.31 -15.40 -17.69
CA ASN A 96 -2.91 -16.39 -16.72
C ASN A 96 -3.86 -17.54 -16.96
N ALA A 97 -3.52 -18.33 -17.97
CA ALA A 97 -3.92 -19.71 -18.05
C ALA A 97 -3.44 -20.38 -16.74
N GLY A 98 -4.28 -20.36 -15.71
CA GLY A 98 -4.11 -21.14 -14.47
C GLY A 98 -3.54 -20.43 -13.23
N GLY A 99 -3.16 -19.14 -13.26
CA GLY A 99 -2.56 -18.45 -12.11
C GLY A 99 -3.53 -17.52 -11.36
N HIS A 100 -3.63 -17.65 -10.03
CA HIS A 100 -4.40 -16.72 -9.19
C HIS A 100 -3.76 -15.31 -9.17
N PRO A 101 -4.55 -14.22 -9.28
CA PRO A 101 -4.01 -12.86 -9.26
C PRO A 101 -3.40 -12.55 -7.88
N ALA A 102 -2.22 -11.92 -7.87
CA ALA A 102 -1.55 -11.54 -6.62
C ALA A 102 -2.36 -10.47 -5.88
N VAL A 103 -2.61 -10.68 -4.59
CA VAL A 103 -3.37 -9.77 -3.75
C VAL A 103 -2.45 -8.65 -3.24
N LEU A 104 -2.90 -7.40 -3.38
CA LEU A 104 -2.19 -6.22 -2.87
C LEU A 104 -2.99 -5.60 -1.72
N LEU A 105 -2.57 -5.85 -0.49
CA LEU A 105 -3.13 -5.26 0.72
C LEU A 105 -2.62 -3.83 0.90
N VAL A 106 -3.54 -2.87 0.88
CA VAL A 106 -3.26 -1.44 1.03
C VAL A 106 -3.72 -0.96 2.41
N ILE A 107 -2.79 -0.43 3.20
CA ILE A 107 -3.04 0.09 4.55
C ILE A 107 -3.03 1.62 4.49
N PRO A 108 -4.20 2.28 4.55
CA PRO A 108 -4.28 3.73 4.50
C PRO A 108 -3.82 4.37 5.82
N ASN A 109 -3.75 5.69 5.79
CA ASN A 109 -3.47 6.49 6.97
C ASN A 109 -4.59 6.41 8.04
N ALA A 110 -4.28 6.87 9.26
CA ALA A 110 -5.16 6.85 10.42
C ALA A 110 -6.33 7.86 10.38
N TRP A 111 -6.45 8.70 9.35
CA TRP A 111 -7.53 9.70 9.29
C TRP A 111 -8.88 9.10 8.90
N GLY A 112 -8.91 7.82 8.49
CA GLY A 112 -10.15 7.13 8.12
C GLY A 112 -10.78 7.59 6.82
N ARG A 113 -10.00 8.31 6.00
CA ARG A 113 -10.39 8.75 4.65
C ARG A 113 -9.46 8.14 3.62
N LEU A 114 -10.02 7.75 2.49
CA LEU A 114 -9.24 7.37 1.32
C LEU A 114 -8.64 8.61 0.67
N THR A 115 -7.37 8.52 0.29
CA THR A 115 -6.66 9.59 -0.41
C THR A 115 -6.55 9.28 -1.88
N ARG A 116 -6.21 10.31 -2.69
CA ARG A 116 -5.97 10.14 -4.13
C ARG A 116 -4.85 9.14 -4.44
N ASN A 117 -3.85 9.03 -3.58
CA ASN A 117 -2.69 8.15 -3.76
C ASN A 117 -3.07 6.71 -3.53
N VAL A 118 -3.85 6.42 -2.48
CA VAL A 118 -4.37 5.07 -2.22
C VAL A 118 -5.22 4.60 -3.40
N LEU A 119 -6.15 5.43 -3.87
CA LEU A 119 -6.99 5.06 -5.02
C LEU A 119 -6.19 4.94 -6.32
N GLY A 120 -5.28 5.88 -6.58
CA GLY A 120 -4.40 5.83 -7.76
C GLY A 120 -3.50 4.59 -7.76
N LEU A 121 -2.97 4.21 -6.60
CA LEU A 121 -2.19 2.98 -6.43
C LEU A 121 -3.04 1.74 -6.70
N CYS A 122 -4.29 1.71 -6.22
CA CYS A 122 -5.21 0.61 -6.47
C CYS A 122 -5.56 0.46 -7.96
N LEU A 123 -5.81 1.56 -8.65
CA LEU A 123 -6.07 1.56 -10.11
C LEU A 123 -4.84 1.05 -10.88
N LEU A 124 -3.65 1.55 -10.56
CA LEU A 124 -2.40 1.08 -11.15
C LEU A 124 -2.16 -0.41 -10.87
N ALA A 125 -2.47 -0.87 -9.66
CA ALA A 125 -2.35 -2.27 -9.28
C ALA A 125 -3.30 -3.15 -10.12
N LEU A 126 -4.55 -2.73 -10.34
CA LEU A 126 -5.49 -3.41 -11.23
C LEU A 126 -4.96 -3.49 -12.68
N GLU A 127 -4.45 -2.38 -13.22
CA GLU A 127 -3.86 -2.34 -14.56
C GLU A 127 -2.67 -3.31 -14.72
N ARG A 128 -1.95 -3.56 -13.61
CA ARG A 128 -0.81 -4.50 -13.56
C ARG A 128 -1.22 -5.93 -13.23
N GLY A 129 -2.50 -6.23 -13.08
CA GLY A 129 -3.02 -7.57 -12.80
C GLY A 129 -2.95 -7.99 -11.32
N TYR A 130 -2.75 -7.06 -10.41
CA TYR A 130 -2.92 -7.29 -8.97
C TYR A 130 -4.39 -7.17 -8.59
N TYR A 131 -4.76 -7.80 -7.49
CA TYR A 131 -6.07 -7.67 -6.87
C TYR A 131 -5.95 -6.82 -5.59
N PRO A 132 -6.24 -5.51 -5.64
CA PRO A 132 -6.05 -4.62 -4.51
C PRO A 132 -7.18 -4.77 -3.50
N VAL A 133 -6.82 -4.78 -2.22
CA VAL A 133 -7.73 -4.78 -1.09
C VAL A 133 -7.31 -3.71 -0.10
N ILE A 134 -8.22 -2.83 0.27
CA ILE A 134 -7.94 -1.73 1.21
C ILE A 134 -8.42 -2.15 2.60
N PHE A 135 -7.52 -2.10 3.57
CA PHE A 135 -7.83 -2.42 4.97
C PHE A 135 -8.30 -1.19 5.72
N HIS A 136 -9.51 -1.27 6.29
CA HIS A 136 -10.10 -0.23 7.12
C HIS A 136 -10.21 -0.67 8.56
N ARG A 137 -9.66 0.16 9.45
CA ARG A 137 -9.69 -0.04 10.90
C ARG A 137 -11.11 0.08 11.45
N ARG A 138 -11.30 -0.45 12.65
CA ARG A 138 -12.55 -0.31 13.43
C ARG A 138 -12.97 1.16 13.48
N GLY A 139 -14.23 1.46 13.19
CA GLY A 139 -14.77 2.84 13.24
C GLY A 139 -14.29 3.78 12.13
N HIS A 140 -13.49 3.33 11.16
CA HIS A 140 -12.95 4.18 10.09
C HIS A 140 -13.64 3.91 8.75
N HIS A 141 -13.74 4.93 7.89
CA HIS A 141 -14.28 4.83 6.53
C HIS A 141 -15.68 4.16 6.44
N GLY A 142 -16.55 4.36 7.44
CA GLY A 142 -17.88 3.73 7.49
C GLY A 142 -17.88 2.27 7.97
N CYS A 143 -16.77 1.79 8.55
CA CYS A 143 -16.76 0.58 9.34
C CYS A 143 -17.47 0.83 10.68
N PRO A 144 -18.48 0.03 11.07
CA PRO A 144 -19.13 0.19 12.36
C PRO A 144 -18.15 -0.15 13.49
N LEU A 145 -18.28 0.55 14.61
CA LEU A 145 -17.56 0.24 15.85
C LEU A 145 -18.51 -0.54 16.77
N VAL A 146 -18.48 -1.87 16.67
CA VAL A 146 -19.36 -2.77 17.45
C VAL A 146 -18.75 -3.23 18.78
N SER A 147 -17.42 -3.23 18.86
CA SER A 147 -16.67 -3.55 20.08
C SER A 147 -16.28 -2.28 20.83
N PRO A 148 -16.18 -2.29 22.17
CA PRO A 148 -15.68 -1.15 22.95
C PRO A 148 -14.16 -0.90 22.79
N ARG A 149 -13.51 -1.62 21.88
CA ARG A 149 -12.08 -1.50 21.56
C ARG A 149 -11.87 -0.64 20.31
N LEU A 150 -11.13 0.45 20.48
CA LEU A 150 -10.50 1.17 19.38
C LEU A 150 -9.15 0.55 19.07
N GLN A 151 -8.71 0.58 17.82
CA GLN A 151 -7.39 0.11 17.44
C GLN A 151 -6.32 1.11 17.89
N PRO A 152 -5.43 0.76 18.85
CA PRO A 152 -4.32 1.62 19.24
C PRO A 152 -3.38 1.90 18.07
N PHE A 153 -2.66 3.02 18.15
CA PHE A 153 -1.71 3.40 17.09
C PHE A 153 -0.62 2.33 16.96
N GLY A 154 -0.59 1.67 15.80
CA GLY A 154 0.41 0.64 15.50
C GLY A 154 0.13 -0.73 16.12
N ASP A 155 -1.04 -0.99 16.73
CA ASP A 155 -1.45 -2.34 17.15
C ASP A 155 -1.76 -3.21 15.92
N PRO A 156 -0.96 -4.26 15.65
CA PRO A 156 -1.14 -5.10 14.47
C PRO A 156 -2.19 -6.20 14.66
N SER A 157 -2.83 -6.35 15.82
CA SER A 157 -3.77 -7.45 16.11
C SER A 157 -4.84 -7.61 15.03
N ASP A 158 -5.58 -6.53 14.73
CA ASP A 158 -6.62 -6.52 13.70
C ASP A 158 -6.05 -6.83 12.30
N LEU A 159 -4.84 -6.35 12.01
CA LEU A 159 -4.17 -6.57 10.74
C LEU A 159 -3.74 -8.04 10.58
N LYS A 160 -3.30 -8.70 11.67
CA LYS A 160 -2.94 -10.13 11.65
C LYS A 160 -4.13 -11.00 11.29
N GLU A 161 -5.29 -10.72 11.87
CA GLU A 161 -6.52 -11.43 11.56
C GLU A 161 -6.96 -11.18 10.12
N ALA A 162 -6.90 -9.93 9.64
CA ALA A 162 -7.20 -9.59 8.25
C ALA A 162 -6.27 -10.29 7.25
N VAL A 163 -4.96 -10.33 7.53
CA VAL A 163 -3.99 -11.03 6.68
C VAL A 163 -4.27 -12.53 6.67
N THR A 164 -4.56 -13.14 7.83
CA THR A 164 -4.94 -14.55 7.94
C THR A 164 -6.19 -14.84 7.11
N TYR A 165 -7.21 -13.99 7.20
CA TYR A 165 -8.44 -14.11 6.42
C TYR A 165 -8.17 -14.05 4.91
N ILE A 166 -7.39 -13.06 4.45
CA ILE A 166 -7.05 -12.91 3.02
C ILE A 166 -6.28 -14.12 2.51
N ARG A 167 -5.32 -14.63 3.30
CA ARG A 167 -4.56 -15.84 2.95
C ARG A 167 -5.45 -17.07 2.88
N PHE A 168 -6.43 -17.20 3.78
CA PHE A 168 -7.40 -18.29 3.74
C PHE A 168 -8.30 -18.21 2.49
N ARG A 169 -8.77 -17.02 2.13
CA ARG A 169 -9.62 -16.80 0.94
C ARG A 169 -8.87 -16.97 -0.37
N HIS A 170 -7.58 -16.63 -0.40
CA HIS A 170 -6.72 -16.70 -1.59
C HIS A 170 -5.41 -17.47 -1.31
N PRO A 171 -5.48 -18.79 -1.04
CA PRO A 171 -4.34 -19.56 -0.53
C PRO A 171 -3.19 -19.69 -1.54
N ALA A 172 -3.52 -19.74 -2.83
CA ALA A 172 -2.55 -19.88 -3.92
C ALA A 172 -2.08 -18.52 -4.50
N ALA A 173 -2.61 -17.39 -4.01
CA ALA A 173 -2.20 -16.07 -4.47
C ALA A 173 -1.05 -15.51 -3.62
N PRO A 174 0.00 -14.94 -4.24
CA PRO A 174 0.96 -14.12 -3.52
C PRO A 174 0.26 -12.92 -2.86
N LEU A 175 0.60 -12.63 -1.61
CA LEU A 175 0.10 -11.47 -0.88
C LEU A 175 1.22 -10.46 -0.70
N PHE A 176 1.00 -9.25 -1.19
CA PHE A 176 1.87 -8.09 -0.99
C PHE A 176 1.17 -7.08 -0.10
N ALA A 177 1.93 -6.32 0.68
CA ALA A 177 1.39 -5.26 1.53
C ALA A 177 2.11 -3.93 1.24
N VAL A 178 1.32 -2.86 1.18
CA VAL A 178 1.78 -1.48 0.98
C VAL A 178 1.01 -0.58 1.94
N SER A 179 1.61 0.54 2.34
CA SER A 179 1.01 1.45 3.30
C SER A 179 1.23 2.92 2.93
N GLU A 180 0.31 3.78 3.37
CA GLU A 180 0.40 5.23 3.20
C GLU A 180 0.49 5.92 4.57
N GLY A 181 1.49 6.79 4.72
CA GLY A 181 1.61 7.70 5.87
C GLY A 181 1.65 6.96 7.21
N SER A 182 0.70 7.25 8.10
CA SER A 182 0.60 6.56 9.39
C SER A 182 0.15 5.09 9.30
N GLY A 183 -0.28 4.63 8.13
CA GLY A 183 -0.45 3.20 7.86
C GLY A 183 0.86 2.42 7.97
N SER A 184 1.99 3.08 7.72
CA SER A 184 3.31 2.46 7.77
C SER A 184 3.73 2.02 9.16
N ALA A 185 3.30 2.74 10.21
CA ALA A 185 3.55 2.33 11.59
C ALA A 185 2.87 0.98 11.88
N LEU A 186 1.62 0.81 11.43
CA LEU A 186 0.88 -0.44 11.58
C LEU A 186 1.52 -1.58 10.80
N LEU A 187 1.90 -1.34 9.53
CA LEU A 187 2.57 -2.36 8.71
C LEU A 187 3.92 -2.76 9.32
N LEU A 188 4.69 -1.80 9.82
CA LEU A 188 5.98 -2.07 10.44
C LEU A 188 5.84 -2.87 11.74
N SER A 189 4.87 -2.54 12.59
CA SER A 189 4.57 -3.35 13.78
C SER A 189 4.21 -4.78 13.41
N TYR A 190 3.35 -4.96 12.41
CA TYR A 190 3.00 -6.30 11.90
C TYR A 190 4.24 -7.07 11.43
N LEU A 191 5.09 -6.44 10.61
CA LEU A 191 6.31 -7.07 10.12
C LEU A 191 7.34 -7.32 11.24
N GLY A 192 7.39 -6.47 12.27
CA GLY A 192 8.27 -6.68 13.43
C GLY A 192 7.83 -7.86 14.28
N GLU A 193 6.52 -8.04 14.47
CA GLU A 193 5.97 -9.11 15.29
C GLU A 193 5.81 -10.45 14.54
N CYS A 194 5.56 -10.42 13.24
CA CYS A 194 5.30 -11.62 12.42
C CYS A 194 6.42 -11.95 11.43
N GLY A 195 7.37 -11.04 11.19
CA GLY A 195 8.38 -11.19 10.14
C GLY A 195 9.45 -12.24 10.41
N SER A 196 9.61 -12.69 11.66
CA SER A 196 10.52 -13.80 12.00
C SER A 196 9.93 -15.19 11.75
N SER A 197 8.66 -15.27 11.33
CA SER A 197 7.92 -16.54 11.15
C SER A 197 7.45 -16.78 9.71
N SER A 198 7.99 -16.05 8.73
CA SER A 198 7.67 -16.18 7.30
C SER A 198 8.74 -16.91 6.51
#